data_AF-A0A377I911-F1
#
_entry.id   AF-A0A377I911-F1
#
_cell.length_a   1.000
_cell.length_b   1.000
_cell.length_c   1.000
_cell.angle_alpha   90.00
_cell.angle_beta   90.00
_cell.angle_gamma   90.00
#
_symmetry.space_group_name_H-M   'P 1'
#
loop_
_entity.id
_entity.type
_entity.pdbx_description
1 polymer ?
#
loop_
_entity_poly.entity_id
_entity_poly.type
_entity_poly.pdbx_seq_one_letter_code
_entity_poly.pdbx_strand_id
1 'polypeptide(L)'
;MLFAIVRDLFAYSILLSSLFLLSYIGKFGVNMQQLIILLTPALFVMFNITIQRKFKQDLDRFAYFSAILGVAIFAALGSFSQLELISLGFKVEKISTFTMFKIYFHIWAIVLLPIALKKFFKKD
;
A
#
# COMPACT_ATOMS: atom_id res chain seq x y z
N MET A 1 22.96 -10.52 -9.24
CA MET A 1 22.47 -9.68 -10.35
C MET A 1 20.96 -9.80 -10.55
N LEU A 2 20.41 -10.99 -10.82
CA LEU A 2 18.96 -11.22 -10.97
C LEU A 2 18.14 -10.72 -9.76
N PHE A 3 18.64 -10.95 -8.55
CA PHE A 3 18.04 -10.48 -7.31
C PHE A 3 17.86 -8.94 -7.28
N ALA A 4 18.91 -8.19 -7.63
CA ALA A 4 18.87 -6.73 -7.63
C ALA A 4 17.86 -6.19 -8.65
N ILE A 5 17.76 -6.83 -9.82
CA ILE A 5 16.79 -6.47 -10.85
C ILE A 5 15.35 -6.73 -10.38
N VAL A 6 15.08 -7.91 -9.81
CA VAL A 6 13.74 -8.26 -9.26
C VAL A 6 13.37 -7.34 -8.10
N ARG A 7 14.35 -6.99 -7.26
CA ARG A 7 14.22 -6.03 -6.16
C ARG A 7 13.83 -4.64 -6.66
N ASP A 8 14.57 -4.10 -7.63
CA ASP A 8 14.33 -2.75 -8.15
C ASP A 8 12.99 -2.67 -8.87
N LEU A 9 12.63 -3.70 -9.65
CA LEU A 9 11.29 -3.82 -10.25
C LEU A 9 10.17 -3.80 -9.21
N PHE A 10 10.36 -4.45 -8.06
CA PHE A 10 9.34 -4.47 -7.00
C PHE A 10 9.15 -3.10 -6.35
N ALA A 11 10.23 -2.41 -5.99
CA ALA A 11 10.15 -1.09 -5.39
C ALA A 11 9.55 -0.06 -6.37
N TYR A 12 9.99 -0.07 -7.63
CA TYR A 12 9.43 0.80 -8.67
C TYR A 12 7.97 0.45 -8.98
N SER A 13 7.59 -0.83 -9.00
CA SER A 13 6.18 -1.19 -9.25
C SER A 13 5.25 -0.75 -8.12
N ILE A 14 5.70 -0.76 -6.87
CA ILE A 14 4.93 -0.22 -5.73
C ILE A 14 4.75 1.28 -5.87
N LEU A 15 5.83 2.01 -6.14
CA LEU A 15 5.78 3.47 -6.32
C LEU A 15 4.95 3.87 -7.55
N LEU A 16 5.07 3.13 -8.66
CA LEU A 16 4.26 3.38 -9.85
C LEU A 16 2.80 3.06 -9.59
N SER A 17 2.50 1.94 -8.90
CA SER A 17 1.13 1.53 -8.61
C SER A 17 0.41 2.50 -7.69
N SER A 18 1.10 3.11 -6.72
CA SER A 18 0.49 4.10 -5.83
C SER A 18 0.20 5.42 -6.54
N LEU A 19 1.12 5.89 -7.39
CA LEU A 19 0.89 7.06 -8.25
C LEU A 19 -0.24 6.81 -9.26
N PHE A 20 -0.27 5.61 -9.84
CA PHE A 20 -1.31 5.20 -10.79
C PHE A 20 -2.67 5.09 -10.10
N LEU A 21 -2.71 4.56 -8.87
CA LEU A 21 -3.92 4.49 -8.06
C LEU A 21 -4.50 5.89 -7.86
N LEU A 22 -3.73 6.85 -7.36
CA LEU A 22 -4.22 8.22 -7.16
C LEU A 22 -4.68 8.89 -8.47
N SER A 23 -4.03 8.59 -9.59
CA SER A 23 -4.33 9.23 -10.88
C SER A 23 -5.55 8.62 -11.60
N TYR A 24 -5.89 7.36 -11.33
CA TYR A 24 -6.93 6.62 -12.07
C TYR A 24 -8.10 6.14 -11.21
N ILE A 25 -8.01 6.21 -9.87
CA ILE A 25 -9.06 5.70 -8.97
C ILE A 25 -10.45 6.25 -9.32
N GLY A 26 -10.55 7.52 -9.71
CA GLY A 26 -11.81 8.19 -10.08
C GLY A 26 -12.54 7.62 -11.29
N LYS A 27 -11.85 6.90 -12.18
CA LYS A 27 -12.48 6.25 -13.34
C LYS A 27 -13.27 5.00 -12.95
N PHE A 28 -12.97 4.40 -11.80
CA PHE A 28 -13.61 3.17 -11.34
C PHE A 28 -14.89 3.44 -10.56
N GLY A 29 -15.83 2.50 -10.57
CA GLY A 29 -17.01 2.53 -9.68
C GLY A 29 -16.64 2.22 -8.22
N VAL A 30 -17.52 2.57 -7.27
CA VAL A 30 -17.27 2.40 -5.82
C VAL A 30 -16.77 1.01 -5.45
N ASN A 31 -17.47 -0.04 -5.90
CA ASN A 31 -17.11 -1.43 -5.60
C ASN A 31 -15.72 -1.80 -6.13
N MET A 32 -15.36 -1.30 -7.32
CA MET A 32 -14.04 -1.53 -7.91
C MET A 32 -12.95 -0.76 -7.15
N GLN A 33 -13.22 0.48 -6.73
CA GLN A 33 -12.29 1.24 -5.90
C GLN A 33 -12.00 0.53 -4.57
N GLN A 34 -13.04 0.02 -3.90
CA GLN A 34 -12.89 -0.77 -2.67
C GLN A 34 -12.04 -2.02 -2.91
N LEU A 35 -12.32 -2.75 -3.99
CA LEU A 35 -11.60 -3.97 -4.35
C LEU A 35 -10.12 -3.68 -4.67
N ILE A 36 -9.82 -2.57 -5.38
CA ILE A 36 -8.45 -2.13 -5.65
C ILE A 36 -7.70 -1.84 -4.34
N ILE A 37 -8.32 -1.09 -3.42
CA ILE A 37 -7.71 -0.72 -2.13
C ILE A 37 -7.50 -1.94 -1.24
N LEU A 38 -8.38 -2.94 -1.33
CA LEU A 38 -8.24 -4.19 -0.59
C LEU A 38 -7.17 -5.10 -1.19
N LEU A 39 -7.18 -5.30 -2.51
CA LEU A 39 -6.32 -6.30 -3.17
C LEU A 39 -4.90 -5.80 -3.40
N THR A 40 -4.71 -4.52 -3.74
CA THR A 40 -3.39 -4.00 -4.10
C THR A 40 -2.36 -4.22 -2.98
N PRO A 41 -2.64 -3.85 -1.72
CA PRO A 41 -1.69 -4.08 -0.62
C PRO A 41 -1.54 -5.57 -0.31
N ALA A 42 -2.63 -6.35 -0.38
CA ALA A 42 -2.60 -7.79 -0.14
C ALA A 42 -1.69 -8.53 -1.13
N LEU A 43 -1.78 -8.19 -2.42
CA LEU A 43 -0.92 -8.74 -3.47
C LEU A 43 0.54 -8.38 -3.23
N PHE A 44 0.84 -7.13 -2.85
CA PHE A 44 2.20 -6.72 -2.52
C PHE A 44 2.76 -7.44 -1.29
N VAL A 45 1.96 -7.66 -0.24
CA VAL A 45 2.36 -8.44 0.94
C VAL A 45 2.63 -9.89 0.55
N MET A 46 1.75 -10.53 -0.23
CA MET A 46 1.95 -11.91 -0.68
C MET A 46 3.19 -12.07 -1.56
N PHE A 47 3.42 -11.12 -2.47
CA PHE A 47 4.60 -11.10 -3.30
C PHE A 47 5.87 -10.93 -2.46
N ASN A 48 5.86 -9.99 -1.49
CA ASN A 48 6.98 -9.82 -0.56
C ASN A 48 7.30 -11.10 0.22
N ILE A 49 6.28 -11.79 0.76
CA ILE A 49 6.46 -13.08 1.46
C ILE A 49 7.09 -14.13 0.53
N THR A 50 6.61 -14.21 -0.71
CA THR A 50 7.11 -15.17 -1.71
C THR A 50 8.57 -14.93 -2.05
N ILE A 51 8.96 -13.67 -2.24
CA ILE A 51 10.35 -13.33 -2.55
C ILE A 51 11.24 -13.52 -1.32
N GLN A 52 10.80 -13.14 -0.11
CA GLN A 52 11.57 -13.39 1.12
C GLN A 52 11.84 -14.88 1.34
N ARG A 53 10.86 -15.75 1.11
CA ARG A 53 11.06 -17.21 1.19
C ARG A 53 12.12 -17.72 0.21
N LYS A 54 12.18 -17.13 -1.00
CA LYS A 54 13.06 -17.57 -2.09
C LYS A 54 14.48 -17.00 -1.99
N PHE A 55 14.65 -15.80 -1.41
CA PHE A 55 15.93 -15.08 -1.42
C PHE A 55 16.51 -14.75 -0.03
N LYS A 56 15.86 -15.21 1.04
CA LYS A 56 16.25 -15.34 2.47
C LYS A 56 17.01 -14.21 3.22
N GLN A 57 17.77 -13.30 2.62
CA GLN A 57 18.60 -12.33 3.38
C GLN A 57 18.69 -10.90 2.83
N ASP A 58 18.52 -10.64 1.53
CA ASP A 58 18.80 -9.28 0.98
C ASP A 58 17.57 -8.37 0.75
N LEU A 59 16.33 -8.88 0.93
CA LEU A 59 15.12 -8.06 0.74
C LEU A 59 14.75 -7.18 1.93
N ASP A 60 15.23 -7.53 3.12
CA ASP A 60 14.77 -6.90 4.36
C ASP A 60 15.04 -5.39 4.34
N ARG A 61 16.03 -4.92 3.56
CA ARG A 61 16.29 -3.48 3.43
C ARG A 61 15.30 -2.70 2.58
N PHE A 62 14.73 -3.28 1.52
CA PHE A 62 13.90 -2.56 0.53
C PHE A 62 12.41 -2.92 0.56
N ALA A 63 12.04 -4.15 0.95
CA ALA A 63 10.65 -4.47 1.32
C ALA A 63 10.13 -3.51 2.40
N TYR A 64 11.05 -3.08 3.26
CA TYR A 64 10.88 -2.02 4.24
C TYR A 64 10.56 -0.64 3.64
N PHE A 65 11.22 -0.21 2.57
CA PHE A 65 10.95 1.09 1.93
C PHE A 65 9.55 1.11 1.31
N SER A 66 9.17 0.04 0.62
CA SER A 66 7.81 -0.13 0.11
C SER A 66 6.76 -0.22 1.21
N ALA A 67 7.07 -0.88 2.34
CA ALA A 67 6.17 -0.95 3.48
C ALA A 67 6.00 0.43 4.14
N ILE A 68 7.08 1.20 4.29
CA ILE A 68 7.02 2.59 4.80
C ILE A 68 6.20 3.48 3.88
N LEU A 69 6.44 3.43 2.56
CA LEU A 69 5.66 4.18 1.60
C LEU A 69 4.18 3.79 1.67
N GLY A 70 3.89 2.49 1.74
CA GLY A 70 2.52 1.98 1.93
C GLY A 70 1.87 2.51 3.21
N VAL A 71 2.56 2.41 4.36
CA VAL A 71 2.09 2.97 5.63
C VAL A 71 1.86 4.47 5.51
N ALA A 72 2.79 5.22 4.93
CA ALA A 72 2.68 6.67 4.78
C ALA A 72 1.50 7.07 3.88
N ILE A 73 1.30 6.39 2.76
CA ILE A 73 0.19 6.65 1.83
C ILE A 73 -1.14 6.31 2.50
N PHE A 74 -1.27 5.14 3.13
CA PHE A 74 -2.50 4.74 3.77
C PHE A 74 -2.81 5.56 5.03
N ALA A 75 -1.80 5.96 5.80
CA ALA A 75 -1.97 6.90 6.91
C ALA A 75 -2.40 8.30 6.41
N ALA A 76 -1.79 8.80 5.33
CA ALA A 76 -2.16 10.08 4.73
C ALA A 76 -3.60 10.06 4.20
N LEU A 77 -3.97 9.06 3.38
CA LEU A 77 -5.35 8.86 2.92
C LEU A 77 -6.32 8.66 4.10
N GLY A 78 -5.87 7.95 5.13
CA GLY A 78 -6.60 7.77 6.38
C GLY A 78 -6.78 9.06 7.18
N SER A 79 -5.97 10.09 6.95
CA SER A 79 -6.08 11.40 7.63
C SER A 79 -7.00 12.37 6.89
N PHE A 80 -7.16 12.21 5.57
CA PHE A 80 -7.96 13.12 4.75
C PHE A 80 -9.45 13.13 5.13
N SER A 81 -10.04 14.30 5.01
CA SER A 81 -11.47 14.56 5.10
C SER A 81 -12.21 13.97 3.90
N GLN A 82 -13.55 13.89 4.02
CA GLN A 82 -14.38 13.37 2.93
C GLN A 82 -14.24 14.19 1.64
N LEU A 83 -14.17 15.52 1.76
CA LEU A 83 -14.01 16.42 0.62
C LEU A 83 -12.65 16.25 -0.07
N GLU A 84 -11.58 16.06 0.70
CA GLU A 84 -10.23 15.81 0.17
C GLU A 84 -10.11 14.43 -0.51
N LEU A 85 -10.87 13.43 -0.07
CA LEU A 85 -10.91 12.15 -0.76
C LEU A 85 -11.70 12.24 -2.08
N ILE A 86 -12.82 12.97 -2.09
CA ILE A 86 -13.60 13.22 -3.33
C ILE A 86 -12.73 14.01 -4.33
N SER A 87 -12.09 15.07 -3.83
CA SER A 87 -10.75 15.55 -4.19
C SER A 87 -9.94 14.74 -5.19
N LEU A 88 -9.51 13.60 -4.68
CA LEU A 88 -8.58 12.67 -5.29
C LEU A 88 -9.29 11.61 -6.16
N GLY A 89 -10.59 11.76 -6.39
CA GLY A 89 -11.40 10.86 -7.21
C GLY A 89 -12.01 9.67 -6.45
N PHE A 90 -11.95 9.63 -5.12
CA PHE A 90 -12.65 8.60 -4.36
C PHE A 90 -14.15 8.87 -4.35
N LYS A 91 -14.96 7.87 -4.72
CA LYS A 91 -16.43 7.95 -4.73
C LYS A 91 -16.99 7.70 -3.35
N VAL A 92 -16.71 8.63 -2.44
CA VAL A 92 -17.06 8.57 -1.01
C VAL A 92 -18.12 9.61 -0.65
N GLU A 93 -19.03 9.94 -1.57
CA GLU A 93 -20.09 10.92 -1.36
C GLU A 93 -21.05 10.50 -0.25
N LYS A 94 -21.25 9.19 -0.08
CA LYS A 94 -22.02 8.61 1.03
C LYS A 94 -21.15 8.39 2.25
N ILE A 95 -21.65 8.79 3.43
CA ILE A 95 -20.99 8.58 4.72
C ILE A 95 -20.62 7.12 4.96
N SER A 96 -21.50 6.17 4.62
CA SER A 96 -21.21 4.74 4.78
C SER A 96 -20.00 4.28 3.95
N THR A 97 -19.86 4.82 2.74
CA THR A 97 -18.75 4.52 1.84
C THR A 97 -17.48 5.18 2.34
N PHE A 98 -17.54 6.46 2.73
CA PHE A 98 -16.43 7.17 3.36
C PHE A 98 -15.88 6.40 4.58
N THR A 99 -16.74 5.97 5.49
CA THR A 99 -16.35 5.21 6.68
C THR A 99 -15.67 3.89 6.31
N MET A 100 -16.18 3.15 5.32
CA MET A 100 -15.54 1.91 4.87
C MET A 100 -14.12 2.15 4.33
N PHE A 101 -13.92 3.18 3.50
CA PHE A 101 -12.59 3.51 2.98
C PHE A 101 -11.63 3.88 4.12
N LYS A 102 -12.09 4.67 5.10
CA LYS A 102 -11.29 5.02 6.28
C LYS A 102 -10.85 3.79 7.06
N ILE A 103 -11.76 2.82 7.25
CA ILE A 103 -11.44 1.54 7.89
C ILE A 103 -10.37 0.80 7.10
N TYR A 104 -10.52 0.68 5.78
CA TYR A 104 -9.53 0.00 4.93
C TYR A 104 -8.15 0.67 5.01
N PHE A 105 -8.09 2.01 4.95
CA PHE A 105 -6.84 2.75 5.08
C PHE A 105 -6.17 2.50 6.44
N HIS A 106 -6.94 2.52 7.54
CA HIS A 106 -6.42 2.24 8.87
C HIS A 106 -5.93 0.79 9.02
N ILE A 107 -6.71 -0.19 8.56
CA ILE A 107 -6.33 -1.61 8.61
C ILE A 107 -5.01 -1.80 7.88
N TRP A 108 -4.86 -1.25 6.67
CA TRP A 108 -3.63 -1.41 5.91
C TRP A 108 -2.44 -0.67 6.52
N ALA A 109 -2.63 0.53 7.07
CA ALA A 109 -1.59 1.22 7.82
C ALA A 109 -1.10 0.36 8.99
N ILE A 110 -2.01 -0.25 9.77
CA ILE A 110 -1.67 -1.12 10.90
C ILE A 110 -1.00 -2.42 10.44
N VAL A 111 -1.50 -3.08 9.38
CA VAL A 111 -0.94 -4.35 8.88
C VAL A 111 0.47 -4.17 8.32
N LEU A 112 0.71 -3.07 7.61
CA LEU A 112 2.02 -2.76 7.04
C LEU A 112 3.02 -2.24 8.09
N LEU A 113 2.53 -1.69 9.21
CA LEU A 113 3.37 -1.09 10.26
C LEU A 113 4.37 -2.10 10.88
N PRO A 114 4.00 -3.32 11.31
CA PRO A 114 4.97 -4.32 11.76
C PRO A 114 6.02 -4.68 10.71
N ILE A 115 5.65 -4.70 9.43
CA ILE A 115 6.59 -5.01 8.33
C ILE A 115 7.63 -3.89 8.22
N ALA A 116 7.20 -2.63 8.35
CA ALA A 116 8.10 -1.49 8.46
C ALA A 116 8.93 -1.53 9.76
N LEU A 117 8.30 -1.70 10.92
CA LEU A 117 8.95 -1.64 12.23
C LEU A 117 9.91 -2.80 12.51
N LYS A 118 9.72 -3.97 11.91
CA LYS A 118 10.57 -5.16 12.14
C LYS A 118 12.06 -4.86 11.87
N LYS A 119 12.39 -3.93 10.98
CA LYS A 119 13.76 -3.50 10.70
C LYS A 119 14.27 -2.39 11.64
N PHE A 120 13.38 -1.58 12.22
CA PHE A 120 13.76 -0.61 13.26
C PHE A 120 14.10 -1.29 14.59
N PHE A 121 13.39 -2.37 14.94
CA PHE A 121 13.58 -3.08 16.21
C PHE A 121 14.45 -4.34 16.11
N LYS A 122 14.61 -4.93 14.92
CA LYS A 122 15.73 -5.85 14.70
C LYS A 122 17.01 -5.02 14.66
N LYS A 123 17.73 -5.02 15.77
CA LYS A 123 19.16 -4.74 15.80
C LYS A 123 19.84 -5.84 14.96
N ASP A 124 19.97 -5.59 13.66
CA ASP A 124 21.08 -6.15 12.89
C ASP A 124 22.24 -5.16 12.97
#